data_AF-A0A9D4FW27-F1
#
_entry.id   AF-A0A9D4FW27-F1
#
_cell.length_a   1.000
_cell.length_b   1.000
_cell.length_c   1.000
_cell.angle_alpha   90.00
_cell.angle_beta   90.00
_cell.angle_gamma   90.00
#
_symmetry.space_group_name_H-M   'P 1'
#
loop_
_entity.id
_entity.type
_entity.pdbx_description
1 polymer ?
#
loop_
_entity_poly.entity_id
_entity_poly.type
_entity_poly.pdbx_seq_one_letter_code
_entity_poly.pdbx_strand_id
1 'polypeptide(L)'
;MPIGGNMMQSYMEQQLGSLHDASAPSVTSYKDKVFSFLIGTFVISILPYLHIGVFHLWMWVPDKPVITRNNCTCSCFDTVMRGEYEQPGTTGYKHVYFNATWQTFRIWIFTIVFVLLAYESIKYLIPLVRRRKLRASMFALYIVNIYPHYYSWWSYFSYYNEDFYTYFKHHLWFTITEMITTCLVLNLSDIRNEIISWKILAITSINVMHILVGGMDQFIADVIYGQGRNFHKARNIGLMIPDCLHVIIPLWELYRFAKRKELKINEICYKEEIFLCILFISMGTLVGRLM
;
A
#
# COMPACT_ATOMS: atom_id res chain seq x y z
N MET A 1 48.22 17.39 -19.18
CA MET A 1 47.18 18.44 -19.25
C MET A 1 45.97 17.91 -20.01
N PRO A 2 44.83 17.64 -19.35
CA PRO A 2 43.51 17.71 -19.95
C PRO A 2 42.82 19.02 -19.48
N ILE A 3 42.69 20.03 -20.33
CA ILE A 3 41.54 20.32 -21.21
C ILE A 3 40.26 20.61 -20.41
N GLY A 4 40.06 21.92 -20.20
CA GLY A 4 38.81 22.66 -20.04
C GLY A 4 37.51 21.87 -19.90
N GLY A 5 37.25 21.35 -18.70
CA GLY A 5 35.87 21.10 -18.27
C GLY A 5 35.15 22.43 -18.13
N ASN A 6 33.97 22.57 -18.74
CA ASN A 6 33.15 23.79 -18.75
C ASN A 6 33.02 24.37 -17.33
N MET A 7 33.78 25.42 -17.04
CA MET A 7 33.77 26.11 -15.75
C MET A 7 32.36 26.61 -15.37
N MET A 8 31.54 26.91 -16.39
CA MET A 8 30.14 27.28 -16.21
C MET A 8 29.26 26.09 -15.81
N GLN A 9 29.55 24.88 -16.30
CA GLN A 9 28.85 23.67 -15.91
C GLN A 9 29.20 23.29 -14.46
N SER A 10 30.47 23.31 -14.08
CA SER A 10 30.87 23.04 -12.69
C SER A 10 30.34 24.09 -11.73
N TYR A 11 30.32 25.37 -12.14
CA TYR A 11 29.71 26.44 -11.35
C TYR A 11 28.19 26.29 -11.22
N MET A 12 27.48 25.92 -12.29
CA MET A 12 26.04 25.64 -12.24
C MET A 12 25.73 24.39 -11.40
N GLU A 13 26.50 23.32 -11.52
CA GLU A 13 26.35 22.11 -10.70
C GLU A 13 26.62 22.41 -9.21
N GLN A 14 27.60 23.26 -8.91
CA GLN A 14 27.89 23.70 -7.55
C GLN A 14 26.80 24.61 -6.99
N GLN A 15 26.27 25.54 -7.80
CA GLN A 15 25.14 26.40 -7.41
C GLN A 15 23.86 25.59 -7.21
N LEU A 16 23.53 24.69 -8.14
CA LEU A 16 22.38 23.77 -8.03
C LEU A 16 22.54 22.81 -6.85
N GLY A 17 23.75 22.31 -6.60
CA GLY A 17 24.09 21.52 -5.42
C GLY A 17 23.90 22.33 -4.14
N SER A 18 24.38 23.57 -4.10
CA SER A 18 24.21 24.46 -2.94
C SER A 18 22.76 24.87 -2.70
N LEU A 19 21.96 25.05 -3.76
CA LEU A 19 20.52 25.32 -3.67
C LEU A 19 19.74 24.07 -3.25
N HIS A 20 20.11 22.91 -3.78
CA HIS A 20 19.55 21.62 -3.37
C HIS A 20 19.88 21.33 -1.90
N ASP A 21 21.11 21.59 -1.45
CA ASP A 21 21.55 21.39 -0.07
C ASP A 21 21.03 22.47 0.88
N ALA A 22 20.87 23.71 0.44
CA ALA A 22 20.23 24.79 1.20
C ALA A 22 18.71 24.61 1.31
N SER A 23 18.06 24.03 0.29
CA SER A 23 16.66 23.59 0.33
C SER A 23 16.47 22.24 1.03
N ALA A 24 17.56 21.52 1.27
CA ALA A 24 17.61 20.30 2.05
C ALA A 24 18.35 20.53 3.38
N PRO A 25 17.84 21.36 4.31
CA PRO A 25 18.19 21.13 5.68
C PRO A 25 17.70 19.72 6.00
N SER A 26 18.65 18.86 6.32
CA SER A 26 18.51 17.49 6.80
C SER A 26 17.77 17.39 8.15
N VAL A 27 16.87 18.33 8.43
CA VAL A 27 15.93 18.37 9.55
C VAL A 27 14.61 18.98 9.07
N THR A 28 14.03 18.50 7.96
CA THR A 28 12.57 18.63 7.78
C THR A 28 11.93 17.91 8.96
N SER A 29 11.20 18.64 9.80
CA SER A 29 10.46 18.06 10.93
C SER A 29 9.56 16.94 10.39
N TYR A 30 9.27 15.92 11.22
CA TYR A 30 8.28 14.89 10.83
C TYR A 30 6.97 15.53 10.36
N LYS A 31 6.59 16.65 11.00
CA LYS A 31 5.43 17.47 10.62
C LYS A 31 5.53 17.98 9.17
N ASP A 32 6.70 18.45 8.75
CA ASP A 32 6.91 18.99 7.40
C ASP A 32 6.82 17.89 6.34
N LYS A 33 7.30 16.69 6.66
CA LYS A 33 7.18 15.52 5.77
C LYS A 33 5.73 15.08 5.60
N VAL A 34 4.99 14.98 6.70
CA VAL A 34 3.55 14.66 6.66
C VAL A 34 2.79 15.74 5.90
N PHE A 35 3.06 17.01 6.18
CA PHE A 35 2.44 18.13 5.49
C PHE A 35 2.72 18.12 3.99
N SER A 36 3.98 17.88 3.59
CA SER A 36 4.36 17.74 2.18
C SER A 36 3.65 16.58 1.50
N PHE A 37 3.51 15.44 2.20
CA PHE A 37 2.77 14.28 1.69
C PHE A 37 1.28 14.59 1.50
N LEU A 38 0.65 15.27 2.46
CA LEU A 38 -0.76 15.66 2.39
C LEU A 38 -1.02 16.65 1.26
N ILE A 39 -0.17 17.67 1.10
CA ILE A 39 -0.27 18.62 -0.02
C ILE A 39 -0.06 17.90 -1.35
N GLY A 40 0.98 17.07 -1.47
CA GLY A 40 1.24 16.31 -2.69
C GLY A 40 0.05 15.43 -3.07
N THR A 41 -0.52 14.72 -2.09
CA THR A 41 -1.73 13.90 -2.30
C THR A 41 -2.90 14.75 -2.78
N PHE A 42 -3.15 15.90 -2.13
CA PHE A 42 -4.24 16.80 -2.49
C PHE A 42 -4.09 17.34 -3.92
N VAL A 43 -2.91 17.85 -4.26
CA VAL A 43 -2.62 18.44 -5.58
C VAL A 43 -2.77 17.39 -6.69
N ILE A 44 -2.22 16.19 -6.53
CA ILE A 44 -2.32 15.17 -7.60
C ILE A 44 -3.77 14.64 -7.69
N SER A 45 -4.50 14.61 -6.58
CA SER A 45 -5.90 14.15 -6.56
C SER A 45 -6.86 15.14 -7.24
N ILE A 46 -6.61 16.45 -7.15
CA ILE A 46 -7.50 17.45 -7.75
C ILE A 46 -7.36 17.51 -9.29
N LEU A 47 -6.22 17.10 -9.83
CA LEU A 47 -5.95 17.18 -11.28
C LEU A 47 -7.00 16.47 -12.16
N PRO A 48 -7.38 15.20 -11.95
CA PRO A 48 -8.43 14.60 -12.77
C PRO A 48 -9.82 15.12 -12.48
N TYR A 49 -10.08 15.64 -11.27
CA TYR A 49 -11.36 16.30 -11.02
C TYR A 49 -11.49 17.54 -11.92
N LEU A 50 -10.44 18.36 -11.99
CA LEU A 50 -10.39 19.49 -12.92
C LEU A 50 -10.43 19.01 -14.37
N HIS A 51 -9.56 18.07 -14.76
CA HIS A 51 -9.47 17.56 -16.13
C HIS A 51 -10.77 16.92 -16.63
N ILE A 52 -11.27 15.90 -15.93
CA ILE A 52 -12.41 15.10 -16.38
C ILE A 52 -13.72 15.81 -16.05
N GLY A 53 -13.86 16.30 -14.81
CA GLY A 53 -15.11 16.87 -14.31
C GLY A 53 -15.37 18.30 -14.77
N VAL A 54 -14.34 19.15 -14.86
CA VAL A 54 -14.51 20.56 -15.24
C VAL A 54 -14.21 20.78 -16.72
N PHE A 55 -13.01 20.42 -17.19
CA PHE A 55 -12.63 20.68 -18.59
C PHE A 55 -13.42 19.81 -19.57
N HIS A 56 -13.38 18.49 -19.41
CA HIS A 56 -14.06 17.59 -20.35
C HIS A 56 -15.58 17.61 -20.19
N LEU A 57 -16.11 17.28 -19.01
CA LEU A 57 -17.54 17.11 -18.81
C LEU A 57 -18.32 18.43 -18.93
N TRP A 58 -17.83 19.50 -18.32
CA TRP A 58 -18.59 20.75 -18.23
C TRP A 58 -18.31 21.73 -19.37
N MET A 59 -17.07 21.84 -19.86
CA MET A 59 -16.73 22.81 -20.90
C MET A 59 -16.68 22.23 -22.32
N TRP A 60 -16.15 21.01 -22.51
CA TRP A 60 -15.92 20.47 -23.86
C TRP A 60 -17.09 19.66 -24.41
N VAL A 61 -17.84 18.96 -23.55
CA VAL A 61 -19.01 18.16 -23.97
C VAL A 61 -20.20 18.35 -23.02
N PRO A 62 -20.71 19.58 -22.86
CA PRO A 62 -21.82 19.87 -21.94
C PRO A 62 -23.10 19.09 -22.26
N ASP A 63 -23.31 18.76 -23.55
CA ASP A 63 -24.54 18.12 -24.04
C ASP A 63 -24.44 16.58 -24.13
N LYS A 64 -23.37 15.96 -23.59
CA LYS A 64 -23.25 14.49 -23.63
C LYS A 64 -24.33 13.83 -22.77
N PRO A 65 -25.01 12.78 -23.28
CA PRO A 65 -26.04 12.10 -22.51
C PRO A 65 -25.44 11.40 -21.30
N VAL A 66 -26.07 11.59 -20.14
CA VAL A 66 -25.66 10.92 -18.90
C VAL A 66 -25.97 9.43 -19.02
N ILE A 67 -24.91 8.60 -19.01
CA ILE A 67 -25.08 7.16 -19.00
C ILE A 67 -25.35 6.70 -17.57
N THR A 68 -26.56 6.23 -17.34
CA THR A 68 -26.97 5.63 -16.06
C THR A 68 -27.10 4.12 -16.19
N ARG A 69 -26.89 3.42 -15.07
CA ARG A 69 -26.95 1.95 -15.01
C ARG A 69 -28.28 1.38 -15.52
N ASN A 70 -29.37 2.10 -15.32
CA ASN A 70 -30.72 1.65 -15.68
C ASN A 70 -31.03 1.84 -17.18
N ASN A 71 -30.30 2.73 -17.85
CA ASN A 71 -30.57 3.13 -19.23
C ASN A 71 -29.54 2.57 -20.23
N CYS A 72 -28.49 1.90 -19.76
CA CYS A 72 -27.46 1.36 -20.65
C CYS A 72 -27.76 -0.11 -21.02
N THR A 73 -27.60 -0.44 -22.32
CA THR A 73 -27.96 -1.77 -22.87
C THR A 73 -26.76 -2.52 -23.47
N CYS A 74 -25.88 -1.84 -24.23
CA CYS A 74 -24.75 -2.49 -24.91
C CYS A 74 -23.37 -1.85 -24.65
N SER A 75 -23.28 -0.52 -24.55
CA SER A 75 -22.06 0.18 -24.11
C SER A 75 -22.41 1.13 -22.98
N CYS A 76 -21.92 0.84 -21.77
CA CYS A 76 -22.18 1.64 -20.56
C CYS A 76 -21.03 2.61 -20.26
N PHE A 77 -20.28 3.02 -21.29
CA PHE A 77 -19.13 3.91 -21.18
C PHE A 77 -19.46 5.33 -21.68
N ASP A 78 -19.34 6.34 -20.82
CA ASP A 78 -19.82 7.70 -21.12
C ASP A 78 -18.98 8.46 -22.16
N THR A 79 -17.79 7.97 -22.48
CA THR A 79 -16.84 8.54 -23.46
C THR A 79 -16.45 10.01 -23.20
N VAL A 80 -16.70 10.56 -22.00
CA VAL A 80 -16.48 11.99 -21.68
C VAL A 80 -15.01 12.38 -21.89
N MET A 81 -14.09 11.48 -21.50
CA MET A 81 -12.64 11.61 -21.72
C MET A 81 -12.23 11.77 -23.19
N ARG A 82 -13.06 11.32 -24.14
CA ARG A 82 -12.80 11.47 -25.57
C ARG A 82 -13.45 12.71 -26.18
N GLY A 83 -14.23 13.47 -25.41
CA GLY A 83 -14.91 14.66 -25.90
C GLY A 83 -15.85 14.34 -27.07
N GLU A 84 -15.93 15.25 -28.03
CA GLU A 84 -16.83 15.14 -29.20
C GLU A 84 -16.38 14.09 -30.24
N TYR A 85 -15.14 13.59 -30.16
CA TYR A 85 -14.62 12.60 -31.11
C TYR A 85 -15.34 11.24 -31.03
N GLU A 86 -16.04 10.97 -29.93
CA GLU A 86 -16.91 9.82 -29.76
C GLU A 86 -18.30 10.32 -29.33
N GLN A 87 -19.15 10.58 -30.32
CA GLN A 87 -20.60 10.80 -30.17
C GLN A 87 -21.34 9.50 -30.53
N PRO A 88 -22.47 9.19 -29.87
CA PRO A 88 -22.83 7.85 -29.42
C PRO A 88 -22.82 6.85 -30.58
N GLY A 89 -21.75 6.06 -30.62
CA GLY A 89 -21.48 5.07 -31.65
C GLY A 89 -20.75 3.88 -31.04
N THR A 90 -20.31 2.94 -31.89
CA THR A 90 -19.57 1.77 -31.45
C THR A 90 -18.21 2.18 -30.88
N THR A 91 -18.09 2.17 -29.55
CA THR A 91 -16.83 2.41 -28.84
C THR A 91 -15.86 1.27 -29.14
N GLY A 92 -14.72 1.60 -29.76
CA GLY A 92 -13.65 0.64 -29.99
C GLY A 92 -13.02 0.12 -28.69
N TYR A 93 -12.18 -0.89 -28.79
CA TYR A 93 -11.46 -1.49 -27.65
C TYR A 93 -10.66 -0.44 -26.87
N LYS A 94 -10.89 -0.34 -25.56
CA LYS A 94 -10.09 0.45 -24.62
C LYS A 94 -9.37 -0.46 -23.65
N HIS A 95 -8.21 -0.03 -23.19
CA HIS A 95 -7.43 -0.73 -22.18
C HIS A 95 -8.02 -0.55 -20.77
N VAL A 96 -8.68 0.59 -20.51
CA VAL A 96 -9.36 0.87 -19.25
C VAL A 96 -10.62 1.71 -19.54
N TYR A 97 -11.73 1.36 -18.89
CA TYR A 97 -13.01 2.04 -19.03
C TYR A 97 -13.36 2.72 -17.72
N PHE A 98 -13.65 4.03 -17.76
CA PHE A 98 -14.10 4.80 -16.61
C PHE A 98 -15.16 5.83 -17.00
N ASN A 99 -16.27 5.84 -16.29
CA ASN A 99 -17.26 6.92 -16.43
C ASN A 99 -16.87 8.09 -15.53
N ALA A 100 -17.09 9.33 -15.96
CA ALA A 100 -16.92 10.57 -15.21
C ALA A 100 -17.91 10.67 -14.03
N THR A 101 -17.72 9.78 -13.06
CA THR A 101 -18.56 9.59 -11.88
C THR A 101 -17.73 9.75 -10.61
N TRP A 102 -18.41 9.89 -9.47
CA TRP A 102 -17.74 9.94 -8.18
C TRP A 102 -16.95 8.67 -7.84
N GLN A 103 -17.33 7.51 -8.39
CA GLN A 103 -16.59 6.28 -8.18
C GLN A 103 -15.22 6.32 -8.85
N THR A 104 -15.13 6.84 -10.08
CA THR A 104 -13.84 7.04 -10.74
C THR A 104 -12.95 8.01 -9.98
N PHE A 105 -13.51 9.04 -9.37
CA PHE A 105 -12.75 9.93 -8.51
C PHE A 105 -12.22 9.21 -7.25
N ARG A 106 -13.02 8.35 -6.62
CA ARG A 106 -12.58 7.51 -5.48
C ARG A 106 -11.47 6.54 -5.88
N ILE A 107 -11.61 5.85 -7.02
CA ILE A 107 -10.57 4.98 -7.59
C ILE A 107 -9.26 5.74 -7.74
N TRP A 108 -9.33 6.97 -8.25
CA TRP A 108 -8.16 7.80 -8.47
C TRP A 108 -7.47 8.19 -7.16
N ILE A 109 -8.22 8.75 -6.19
CA ILE A 109 -7.67 9.09 -4.87
C ILE A 109 -6.98 7.87 -4.25
N PHE A 110 -7.68 6.73 -4.26
CA PHE A 110 -7.18 5.51 -3.66
C PHE A 110 -5.89 5.02 -4.34
N THR A 111 -5.83 5.09 -5.67
CA THR A 111 -4.64 4.74 -6.45
C THR A 111 -3.47 5.68 -6.14
N ILE A 112 -3.70 7.00 -6.06
CA ILE A 112 -2.65 7.96 -5.68
C ILE A 112 -2.09 7.62 -4.31
N VAL A 113 -2.95 7.39 -3.32
CA VAL A 113 -2.50 7.13 -1.94
C VAL A 113 -1.59 5.89 -1.92
N PHE A 114 -1.97 4.80 -2.58
CA PHE A 114 -1.14 3.59 -2.67
C PHE A 114 0.19 3.84 -3.37
N VAL A 115 0.18 4.55 -4.51
CA VAL A 115 1.40 4.88 -5.26
C VAL A 115 2.33 5.77 -4.45
N LEU A 116 1.81 6.79 -3.76
CA LEU A 116 2.61 7.69 -2.94
C LEU A 116 3.18 6.99 -1.70
N LEU A 117 2.42 6.10 -1.06
CA LEU A 117 2.92 5.28 0.05
C LEU A 117 4.04 4.34 -0.41
N ALA A 118 3.87 3.68 -1.56
CA ALA A 118 4.91 2.84 -2.16
C ALA A 118 6.15 3.66 -2.57
N TYR A 119 5.95 4.87 -3.08
CA TYR A 119 7.05 5.79 -3.39
C TYR A 119 7.83 6.18 -2.13
N GLU A 120 7.15 6.57 -1.05
CA GLU A 120 7.81 6.97 0.21
C GLU A 120 8.52 5.78 0.87
N SER A 121 7.97 4.57 0.81
CA SER A 121 8.65 3.38 1.33
C SER A 121 9.92 3.05 0.54
N ILE A 122 9.89 3.12 -0.79
CA ILE A 122 11.07 2.91 -1.65
C ILE A 122 12.12 4.01 -1.42
N LYS A 123 11.68 5.27 -1.36
CA LYS A 123 12.54 6.43 -1.07
C LYS A 123 13.23 6.30 0.29
N TYR A 124 12.55 5.74 1.29
CA TYR A 124 13.16 5.40 2.58
C TYR A 124 14.18 4.26 2.49
N LEU A 125 13.90 3.21 1.70
CA LEU A 125 14.77 2.03 1.58
C LEU A 125 16.04 2.27 0.76
N ILE A 126 16.00 3.10 -0.28
CA ILE A 126 17.15 3.34 -1.19
C ILE A 126 18.41 3.79 -0.42
N PRO A 127 18.37 4.79 0.48
CA PRO A 127 19.52 5.18 1.28
C PRO A 127 20.02 4.06 2.21
N LEU A 128 19.13 3.23 2.77
CA LEU A 128 19.51 2.11 3.64
C LEU A 128 20.30 1.05 2.86
N VAL A 129 19.85 0.74 1.65
CA VAL A 129 20.56 -0.16 0.72
C VAL A 129 21.94 0.42 0.37
N ARG A 130 21.98 1.68 -0.08
CA ARG A 130 23.23 2.36 -0.48
C ARG A 130 24.27 2.42 0.63
N ARG A 131 23.82 2.65 1.88
CA ARG A 131 24.71 2.73 3.06
C ARG A 131 25.00 1.36 3.70
N ARG A 132 24.47 0.26 3.14
CA ARG A 132 24.55 -1.10 3.71
C ARG A 132 24.08 -1.15 5.17
N LYS A 133 23.07 -0.35 5.52
CA LYS A 133 22.44 -0.31 6.86
C LYS A 133 21.09 -1.03 6.87
N LEU A 134 20.82 -1.82 5.83
CA LEU A 134 19.59 -2.57 5.67
C LEU A 134 19.65 -3.92 6.41
N ARG A 135 18.66 -4.19 7.25
CA ARG A 135 18.44 -5.50 7.87
C ARG A 135 17.72 -6.41 6.87
N ALA A 136 18.46 -7.34 6.29
CA ALA A 136 17.98 -8.18 5.18
C ALA A 136 16.73 -9.01 5.51
N SER A 137 16.59 -9.50 6.74
CA SER A 137 15.41 -10.28 7.19
C SER A 137 14.12 -9.45 7.12
N MET A 138 14.14 -8.22 7.65
CA MET A 138 12.99 -7.32 7.60
C MET A 138 12.73 -6.79 6.19
N PHE A 139 13.78 -6.58 5.40
CA PHE A 139 13.62 -6.24 3.99
C PHE A 139 12.95 -7.36 3.18
N ALA A 140 13.30 -8.62 3.44
CA ALA A 140 12.65 -9.77 2.81
C ALA A 140 11.14 -9.81 3.12
N LEU A 141 10.76 -9.53 4.37
CA LEU A 141 9.35 -9.38 4.75
C LEU A 141 8.65 -8.28 3.97
N TYR A 142 9.28 -7.10 3.85
CA TYR A 142 8.76 -6.01 3.03
C TYR A 142 8.52 -6.43 1.57
N ILE A 143 9.48 -7.13 0.95
CA ILE A 143 9.36 -7.58 -0.44
C ILE A 143 8.21 -8.58 -0.61
N VAL A 144 8.09 -9.56 0.27
CA VAL A 144 6.99 -10.53 0.22
C VAL A 144 5.63 -9.83 0.41
N ASN A 145 5.60 -8.76 1.19
CA ASN A 145 4.37 -8.00 1.43
C ASN A 145 3.91 -7.12 0.26
N ILE A 146 4.71 -6.97 -0.79
CA ILE A 146 4.30 -6.22 -2.00
C ILE A 146 3.06 -6.87 -2.63
N TYR A 147 2.97 -8.21 -2.62
CA TYR A 147 1.84 -8.91 -3.21
C TYR A 147 0.51 -8.62 -2.49
N PRO A 148 0.38 -8.79 -1.15
CA PRO A 148 -0.82 -8.40 -0.42
C PRO A 148 -1.25 -6.95 -0.66
N HIS A 149 -0.31 -5.99 -0.61
CA HIS A 149 -0.64 -4.57 -0.87
C HIS A 149 -1.15 -4.33 -2.28
N TYR A 150 -0.51 -4.94 -3.28
CA TYR A 150 -0.97 -4.86 -4.66
C TYR A 150 -2.35 -5.49 -4.83
N TYR A 151 -2.56 -6.67 -4.24
CA TYR A 151 -3.86 -7.36 -4.27
C TYR A 151 -4.96 -6.51 -3.63
N SER A 152 -4.68 -5.87 -2.49
CA SER A 152 -5.59 -4.93 -1.85
C SER A 152 -5.94 -3.78 -2.78
N TRP A 153 -4.93 -3.05 -3.30
CA TRP A 153 -5.17 -1.96 -4.25
C TRP A 153 -6.05 -2.37 -5.42
N TRP A 154 -5.72 -3.50 -6.07
CA TRP A 154 -6.47 -4.02 -7.21
C TRP A 154 -7.91 -4.37 -6.82
N SER A 155 -8.12 -4.95 -5.64
CA SER A 155 -9.45 -5.30 -5.16
C SER A 155 -10.30 -4.05 -4.92
N TYR A 156 -9.75 -3.00 -4.32
CA TYR A 156 -10.48 -1.73 -4.16
C TYR A 156 -10.79 -1.07 -5.49
N PHE A 157 -9.84 -1.09 -6.42
CA PHE A 157 -10.06 -0.63 -7.79
C PHE A 157 -11.30 -1.34 -8.39
N SER A 158 -11.35 -2.67 -8.30
CA SER A 158 -12.50 -3.45 -8.77
C SER A 158 -13.79 -3.15 -8.00
N TYR A 159 -13.75 -3.05 -6.67
CA TYR A 159 -14.95 -2.79 -5.86
C TYR A 159 -15.62 -1.48 -6.23
N TYR A 160 -14.84 -0.40 -6.42
CA TYR A 160 -15.38 0.88 -6.86
C TYR A 160 -15.80 0.86 -8.34
N ASN A 161 -15.07 0.14 -9.19
CA ASN A 161 -15.39 0.08 -10.62
C ASN A 161 -16.68 -0.71 -10.90
N GLU A 162 -16.96 -1.72 -10.08
CA GLU A 162 -18.11 -2.62 -10.24
C GLU A 162 -19.26 -2.31 -9.26
N ASP A 163 -19.08 -1.31 -8.38
CA ASP A 163 -19.97 -1.03 -7.24
C ASP A 163 -20.26 -2.27 -6.37
N PHE A 164 -19.24 -3.12 -6.19
CA PHE A 164 -19.32 -4.36 -5.44
C PHE A 164 -18.63 -4.24 -4.08
N TYR A 165 -19.42 -4.02 -3.02
CA TYR A 165 -18.89 -3.69 -1.68
C TYR A 165 -19.03 -4.80 -0.64
N THR A 166 -19.49 -6.00 -1.02
CA THR A 166 -19.76 -7.10 -0.07
C THR A 166 -18.56 -7.43 0.81
N TYR A 167 -17.35 -7.44 0.24
CA TYR A 167 -16.11 -7.74 0.98
C TYR A 167 -15.30 -6.50 1.38
N PHE A 168 -15.83 -5.30 1.13
CA PHE A 168 -15.07 -4.07 1.27
C PHE A 168 -14.63 -3.82 2.71
N LYS A 169 -15.54 -4.01 3.68
CA LYS A 169 -15.25 -3.77 5.10
C LYS A 169 -14.20 -4.74 5.64
N HIS A 170 -14.38 -6.03 5.35
CA HIS A 170 -13.44 -7.07 5.71
C HIS A 170 -12.05 -6.79 5.12
N HIS A 171 -11.98 -6.46 3.82
CA HIS A 171 -10.72 -6.13 3.16
C HIS A 171 -10.08 -4.86 3.78
N LEU A 172 -10.88 -3.84 4.10
CA LEU A 172 -10.39 -2.60 4.73
C LEU A 172 -9.71 -2.86 6.08
N TRP A 173 -10.31 -3.73 6.89
CA TRP A 173 -9.70 -4.15 8.14
C TRP A 173 -8.32 -4.77 7.92
N PHE A 174 -8.23 -5.75 7.01
CA PHE A 174 -6.95 -6.39 6.65
C PHE A 174 -5.93 -5.37 6.15
N THR A 175 -6.30 -4.53 5.19
CA THR A 175 -5.40 -3.51 4.63
C THR A 175 -4.87 -2.55 5.70
N ILE A 176 -5.71 -2.08 6.62
CA ILE A 176 -5.25 -1.19 7.71
C ILE A 176 -4.23 -1.89 8.59
N THR A 177 -4.53 -3.11 9.03
CA THR A 177 -3.62 -3.88 9.86
C THR A 177 -2.32 -4.25 9.12
N GLU A 178 -2.39 -4.51 7.82
CA GLU A 178 -1.23 -4.79 6.96
C GLU A 178 -0.33 -3.56 6.79
N MET A 179 -0.94 -2.38 6.67
CA MET A 179 -0.22 -1.11 6.65
C MET A 179 0.52 -0.87 7.97
N ILE A 180 -0.08 -1.20 9.12
CA ILE A 180 0.59 -1.11 10.42
C ILE A 180 1.80 -2.05 10.48
N THR A 181 1.61 -3.33 10.11
CA THR A 181 2.70 -4.32 10.01
C THR A 181 3.83 -3.80 9.12
N THR A 182 3.50 -3.27 7.94
CA THR A 182 4.47 -2.74 6.99
C THR A 182 5.25 -1.56 7.54
N CYS A 183 4.60 -0.64 8.25
CA CYS A 183 5.27 0.48 8.91
C CYS A 183 6.30 -0.02 9.94
N LEU A 184 5.93 -1.03 10.74
CA LEU A 184 6.83 -1.62 11.73
C LEU A 184 8.00 -2.36 11.06
N VAL A 185 7.74 -3.12 10.01
CA VAL A 185 8.76 -3.83 9.22
C VAL A 185 9.72 -2.84 8.55
N LEU A 186 9.22 -1.75 7.96
CA LEU A 186 10.05 -0.68 7.38
C LEU A 186 10.90 0.00 8.45
N ASN A 187 10.33 0.28 9.63
CA ASN A 187 11.11 0.81 10.74
C ASN A 187 12.23 -0.17 11.15
N LEU A 188 11.92 -1.45 11.32
CA LEU A 188 12.89 -2.49 11.68
C LEU A 188 13.85 -2.87 10.54
N SER A 189 13.64 -2.36 9.32
CA SER A 189 14.57 -2.58 8.20
C SER A 189 15.87 -1.78 8.33
N ASP A 190 15.91 -0.73 9.15
CA ASP A 190 17.16 -0.06 9.50
C ASP A 190 17.86 -0.80 10.65
N ILE A 191 19.12 -1.21 10.45
CA ILE A 191 19.92 -1.88 11.47
C ILE A 191 20.10 -1.00 12.72
N ARG A 192 20.06 0.32 12.58
CA ARG A 192 20.17 1.28 13.70
C ARG A 192 18.96 1.25 14.63
N ASN A 193 17.80 0.81 14.14
CA ASN A 193 16.62 0.65 14.97
C ASN A 193 16.70 -0.70 15.70
N GLU A 194 16.78 -0.63 17.03
CA GLU A 194 16.88 -1.83 17.86
C GLU A 194 15.62 -2.70 17.74
N ILE A 195 15.83 -4.02 17.87
CA ILE A 195 14.74 -4.98 17.95
C ILE A 195 14.18 -4.89 19.36
N ILE A 196 12.95 -4.41 19.46
CA ILE A 196 12.20 -4.29 20.71
C ILE A 196 10.98 -5.21 20.66
N SER A 197 10.65 -5.82 21.80
CA SER A 197 9.63 -6.86 21.93
C SER A 197 8.27 -6.42 21.38
N TRP A 198 7.74 -5.27 21.79
CA TRP A 198 6.41 -4.82 21.37
C TRP A 198 6.23 -4.69 19.85
N LYS A 199 7.27 -4.28 19.10
CA LYS A 199 7.19 -4.17 17.63
C LYS A 199 7.10 -5.54 16.98
N ILE A 200 7.93 -6.47 17.46
CA ILE A 200 7.91 -7.86 16.98
C ILE A 200 6.57 -8.51 17.31
N LEU A 201 6.14 -8.38 18.56
CA LEU A 201 4.88 -8.91 19.06
C LEU A 201 3.66 -8.32 18.35
N ALA A 202 3.66 -7.03 18.01
CA ALA A 202 2.61 -6.40 17.21
C ALA A 202 2.54 -6.98 15.79
N ILE A 203 3.70 -7.08 15.10
CA ILE A 203 3.79 -7.73 13.77
C ILE A 203 3.23 -9.15 13.87
N THR A 204 3.73 -9.95 14.80
CA THR A 204 3.30 -11.33 14.98
C THR A 204 1.80 -11.42 15.29
N SER A 205 1.26 -10.57 16.16
CA SER A 205 -0.16 -10.62 16.56
C SER A 205 -1.10 -10.31 15.40
N ILE A 206 -0.77 -9.31 14.58
CA ILE A 206 -1.55 -8.97 13.39
C ILE A 206 -1.57 -10.14 12.40
N ASN A 207 -0.40 -10.71 12.11
CA ASN A 207 -0.30 -11.78 11.12
C ASN A 207 -0.89 -13.10 11.62
N VAL A 208 -0.82 -13.39 12.93
CA VAL A 208 -1.58 -14.53 13.51
C VAL A 208 -3.08 -14.31 13.36
N MET A 209 -3.58 -13.09 13.60
CA MET A 209 -4.99 -12.76 13.38
C MET A 209 -5.39 -12.97 11.91
N HIS A 210 -4.57 -12.54 10.95
CA HIS A 210 -4.82 -12.78 9.52
C HIS A 210 -4.85 -14.27 9.16
N ILE A 211 -3.90 -15.06 9.67
CA ILE A 211 -3.85 -16.51 9.48
C ILE A 211 -5.12 -17.17 10.01
N LEU A 212 -5.59 -16.77 11.20
CA LEU A 212 -6.80 -17.34 11.80
C LEU A 212 -8.05 -16.98 11.01
N VAL A 213 -8.25 -15.70 10.69
CA VAL A 213 -9.43 -15.23 9.95
C VAL A 213 -9.43 -15.77 8.52
N GLY A 214 -8.34 -15.59 7.77
CA GLY A 214 -8.20 -16.12 6.41
C GLY A 214 -8.26 -17.65 6.34
N GLY A 215 -7.75 -18.31 7.39
CA GLY A 215 -7.89 -19.74 7.67
C GLY A 215 -9.35 -20.19 7.71
N MET A 216 -10.13 -19.55 8.60
CA MET A 216 -11.54 -19.86 8.85
C MET A 216 -12.46 -19.49 7.69
N ASP A 217 -12.10 -18.52 6.87
CA ASP A 217 -12.94 -18.05 5.77
C ASP A 217 -12.84 -18.96 4.54
N GLN A 218 -11.65 -19.00 3.92
CA GLN A 218 -11.51 -19.57 2.57
C GLN A 218 -10.29 -20.48 2.45
N PHE A 219 -9.23 -20.26 3.23
CA PHE A 219 -7.97 -21.00 3.03
C PHE A 219 -8.13 -22.50 3.29
N ILE A 220 -8.73 -22.91 4.41
CA ILE A 220 -8.90 -24.34 4.74
C ILE A 220 -9.78 -25.03 3.68
N ALA A 221 -10.93 -24.44 3.35
CA ALA A 221 -11.85 -25.02 2.38
C ALA A 221 -11.23 -25.10 0.97
N ASP A 222 -10.67 -24.00 0.49
CA ASP A 222 -10.19 -23.92 -0.89
C ASP A 222 -8.89 -24.67 -1.12
N VAL A 223 -7.94 -24.54 -0.19
CA VAL A 223 -6.57 -25.04 -0.35
C VAL A 223 -6.41 -26.41 0.29
N ILE A 224 -6.76 -26.57 1.57
CA ILE A 224 -6.53 -27.81 2.32
C ILE A 224 -7.51 -28.90 1.88
N TYR A 225 -8.81 -28.59 1.82
CA TYR A 225 -9.82 -29.53 1.32
C TYR A 225 -9.92 -29.55 -0.21
N GLY A 226 -9.15 -28.71 -0.90
CA GLY A 226 -9.04 -28.71 -2.35
C GLY A 226 -10.31 -28.26 -3.09
N GLN A 227 -11.29 -27.67 -2.39
CA GLN A 227 -12.60 -27.29 -2.94
C GLN A 227 -12.53 -26.05 -3.85
N GLY A 228 -11.43 -25.30 -3.76
CA GLY A 228 -11.25 -24.05 -4.50
C GLY A 228 -10.83 -24.25 -5.96
N ARG A 229 -11.24 -23.31 -6.81
CA ARG A 229 -10.68 -23.17 -8.17
C ARG A 229 -9.21 -22.74 -8.10
N ASN A 230 -8.47 -22.95 -9.19
CA ASN A 230 -7.03 -22.64 -9.26
C ASN A 230 -6.70 -21.19 -8.85
N PHE A 231 -7.53 -20.23 -9.28
CA PHE A 231 -7.35 -18.83 -8.90
C PHE A 231 -7.51 -18.60 -7.39
N HIS A 232 -8.55 -19.16 -6.76
CA HIS A 232 -8.76 -19.03 -5.31
C HIS A 232 -7.61 -19.67 -4.53
N LYS A 233 -7.14 -20.85 -4.97
CA LYS A 233 -5.97 -21.51 -4.39
C LYS A 233 -4.71 -20.65 -4.47
N ALA A 234 -4.38 -20.13 -5.65
CA ALA A 234 -3.20 -19.29 -5.85
C ALA A 234 -3.25 -18.00 -5.02
N ARG A 235 -4.40 -17.31 -5.01
CA ARG A 235 -4.63 -16.11 -4.19
C ARG A 235 -4.45 -16.42 -2.70
N ASN A 236 -5.12 -17.46 -2.20
CA ASN A 236 -5.09 -17.81 -0.78
C ASN A 236 -3.66 -18.18 -0.33
N ILE A 237 -2.90 -18.88 -1.16
CA ILE A 237 -1.47 -19.15 -0.92
C ILE A 237 -0.66 -17.84 -0.92
N GLY A 238 -0.89 -16.98 -1.91
CA GLY A 238 -0.19 -15.70 -2.05
C GLY A 238 -0.42 -14.73 -0.88
N LEU A 239 -1.56 -14.83 -0.18
CA LEU A 239 -1.84 -14.05 1.03
C LEU A 239 -1.32 -14.74 2.30
N MET A 240 -1.46 -16.06 2.42
CA MET A 240 -1.06 -16.81 3.62
C MET A 240 0.46 -16.92 3.81
N ILE A 241 1.24 -17.02 2.72
CA ILE A 241 2.71 -17.10 2.79
C ILE A 241 3.31 -15.85 3.46
N PRO A 242 2.99 -14.62 3.01
CA PRO A 242 3.39 -13.41 3.71
C PRO A 242 3.10 -13.46 5.21
N ASP A 243 1.88 -13.80 5.61
CA ASP A 243 1.49 -13.79 7.03
C ASP A 243 2.33 -14.78 7.85
N CYS A 244 2.50 -16.01 7.33
CA CYS A 244 3.37 -17.01 7.96
C CYS A 244 4.80 -16.51 8.14
N LEU A 245 5.36 -15.85 7.12
CA LEU A 245 6.74 -15.34 7.18
C LEU A 245 6.86 -14.18 8.18
N HIS A 246 5.86 -13.29 8.25
CA HIS A 246 5.79 -12.21 9.25
C HIS A 246 5.56 -12.71 10.67
N VAL A 247 5.14 -13.96 10.87
CA VAL A 247 5.19 -14.60 12.19
C VAL A 247 6.59 -15.17 12.47
N ILE A 248 7.11 -15.99 11.54
CA ILE A 248 8.33 -16.78 11.77
C ILE A 248 9.58 -15.90 11.87
N ILE A 249 9.78 -14.99 10.91
CA ILE A 249 11.03 -14.22 10.80
C ILE A 249 11.19 -13.24 11.98
N PRO A 250 10.18 -12.45 12.37
CA PRO A 250 10.31 -11.53 13.52
C PRO A 250 10.57 -12.25 14.84
N LEU A 251 9.88 -13.37 15.10
CA LEU A 251 10.13 -14.20 16.29
C LEU A 251 11.55 -14.78 16.28
N TRP A 252 12.03 -15.24 15.12
CA TRP A 252 13.41 -15.71 14.98
C TRP A 252 14.45 -14.60 15.24
N GLU A 253 14.21 -13.39 14.74
CA GLU A 253 15.08 -12.24 14.99
C GLU A 253 15.09 -11.83 16.48
N LEU A 254 13.94 -11.90 17.15
CA LEU A 254 13.84 -11.66 18.59
C LEU A 254 14.60 -12.73 19.40
N TYR A 255 14.44 -14.00 19.05
CA TYR A 255 15.19 -15.10 19.66
C TYR A 255 16.71 -14.94 19.46
N ARG A 256 17.14 -14.60 18.24
CA ARG A 256 18.54 -14.35 17.91
C ARG A 256 19.09 -13.13 18.67
N PHE A 257 18.27 -12.10 18.87
CA PHE A 257 18.62 -10.95 19.68
C PHE A 257 18.83 -11.35 21.16
N ALA A 258 17.87 -12.08 21.74
CA ALA A 258 17.94 -12.60 23.10
C ALA A 258 19.22 -13.41 23.34
N LYS A 259 19.47 -14.38 22.46
CA LYS A 259 20.65 -15.25 22.53
C LYS A 259 21.96 -14.48 22.45
N ARG A 260 22.05 -13.44 21.59
CA ARG A 260 23.26 -12.60 21.47
C ARG A 260 23.52 -11.73 22.69
N LYS A 261 22.48 -11.39 23.45
CA LYS A 261 22.56 -10.58 24.67
C LYS A 261 22.60 -11.44 25.93
N GLU A 262 22.58 -12.77 25.79
CA GLU A 262 22.51 -13.73 26.90
C GLU A 262 21.30 -13.51 27.82
N LEU A 263 20.23 -12.95 27.25
CA LEU A 263 18.98 -12.67 27.97
C LEU A 263 17.99 -13.81 27.78
N LYS A 264 17.18 -14.07 28.80
CA LYS A 264 16.02 -14.96 28.70
C LYS A 264 14.88 -14.24 27.98
N ILE A 265 14.01 -14.98 27.29
CA ILE A 265 12.84 -14.39 26.60
C ILE A 265 11.95 -13.61 27.58
N ASN A 266 11.79 -14.10 28.81
CA ASN A 266 11.00 -13.44 29.86
C ASN A 266 11.61 -12.12 30.35
N GLU A 267 12.89 -11.85 30.06
CA GLU A 267 13.56 -10.59 30.39
C GLU A 267 13.38 -9.55 29.29
N ILE A 268 12.96 -9.99 28.09
CA ILE A 268 12.75 -9.12 26.92
C ILE A 268 11.27 -8.86 26.68
N CYS A 269 10.42 -9.87 26.84
CA CYS A 269 8.98 -9.73 26.66
C CYS A 269 8.31 -9.52 28.02
N TYR A 270 7.64 -8.37 28.16
CA TYR A 270 6.86 -8.09 29.36
C TYR A 270 5.56 -8.90 29.35
N LYS A 271 5.05 -9.27 30.54
CA LYS A 271 3.82 -10.06 30.68
C LYS A 271 2.61 -9.32 30.11
N GLU A 272 2.60 -8.01 30.26
CA GLU A 272 1.60 -7.08 29.76
C GLU A 272 1.56 -7.12 28.23
N GLU A 273 2.72 -7.16 27.56
CA GLU A 273 2.80 -7.26 26.11
C GLU A 273 2.21 -8.58 25.61
N ILE A 274 2.55 -9.70 26.26
CA ILE A 274 2.02 -11.02 25.90
C ILE A 274 0.50 -11.06 26.11
N PHE A 275 0.01 -10.50 27.22
CA PHE A 275 -1.43 -10.40 27.48
C PHE A 275 -2.14 -9.58 26.40
N LEU A 276 -1.58 -8.42 26.03
CA LEU A 276 -2.11 -7.58 24.96
C LEU A 276 -2.12 -8.29 23.61
N CYS A 277 -1.10 -9.09 23.30
CA CYS A 277 -1.07 -9.92 22.09
C CYS A 277 -2.22 -10.91 22.05
N ILE A 278 -2.42 -11.67 23.14
CA ILE A 278 -3.50 -12.65 23.23
C ILE A 278 -4.85 -11.95 23.07
N LEU A 279 -5.06 -10.85 23.79
CA LEU A 279 -6.29 -10.06 23.70
C LEU A 279 -6.53 -9.54 22.28
N PHE A 280 -5.50 -8.99 21.64
CA PHE A 280 -5.59 -8.47 20.27
C PHE A 280 -5.91 -9.58 19.27
N ILE A 281 -5.25 -10.74 19.36
CA ILE A 281 -5.50 -11.87 18.47
C ILE A 281 -6.95 -12.35 18.65
N SER A 282 -7.41 -12.54 19.89
CA SER A 282 -8.78 -13.01 20.16
C SER A 282 -9.84 -12.03 19.68
N MET A 283 -9.72 -10.75 20.06
CA MET A 283 -10.70 -9.73 19.67
C MET A 283 -10.63 -9.43 18.18
N GLY A 284 -9.43 -9.33 17.61
CA GLY A 284 -9.21 -9.10 16.18
C GLY A 284 -9.76 -10.23 15.31
N THR A 285 -9.60 -11.49 15.75
CA THR A 285 -10.18 -12.65 15.05
C THR A 285 -11.70 -12.63 15.11
N LEU A 286 -12.28 -12.32 16.27
CA LEU A 286 -13.73 -12.20 16.43
C LEU A 286 -14.30 -11.10 15.53
N VAL A 287 -13.69 -9.90 15.56
CA VAL A 287 -14.11 -8.78 14.72
C VAL A 287 -13.96 -9.13 13.24
N GLY A 288 -12.81 -9.69 12.84
CA GLY A 288 -12.57 -10.10 11.46
C GLY A 288 -13.62 -11.09 10.96
N ARG A 289 -14.08 -12.02 11.80
CA ARG A 289 -15.11 -12.99 11.44
C ARG A 289 -16.53 -12.41 11.36
N LEU A 290 -16.81 -11.33 12.09
CA LEU A 290 -18.14 -10.70 12.14
C LEU A 290 -18.35 -9.64 11.05
N MET A 291 -17.28 -9.17 10.40
CA MET A 291 -17.31 -8.15 9.35
C MET A 291 -17.58 -8.74 7.97
#